data_AF-A0A6N8IMP8-F1
#
_entry.id   AF-A0A6N8IMP8-F1
#
_cell.length_a   1.000
_cell.length_b   1.000
_cell.length_c   1.000
_cell.angle_alpha   90.00
_cell.angle_beta   90.00
_cell.angle_gamma   90.00
#
_symmetry.space_group_name_H-M   'P 1'
#
loop_
_entity.id
_entity.type
_entity.pdbx_description
1 polymer ?
#
loop_
_entity_poly.entity_id
_entity_poly.type
_entity_poly.pdbx_seq_one_letter_code
_entity_poly.pdbx_strand_id
1 'polypeptide(L)'
;MLRALLLSLTVALAVPAFAQDPLKSGSCDQRLDALQAARIAGTQANAERIEVLRRQAAQACLGGTGDATRPSPSVRAPIAVPPTATAVPPPSQPPLMVSPPTVAIERPPVLTTCDAGGCWDSNGTRLNRAGPLLMGPGGMCTTVGTTVHCP
;
A
#
# COMPACT_ATOMS: atom_id res chain seq x y z
N MET A 1 79.17 21.87 25.35
CA MET A 1 79.20 20.69 26.24
C MET A 1 77.76 20.36 26.61
N LEU A 2 77.37 19.10 26.39
CA LEU A 2 76.21 18.35 26.92
C LEU A 2 74.80 18.97 26.79
N ARG A 3 73.93 18.51 25.88
CA ARG A 3 73.07 17.29 25.96
C ARG A 3 72.22 17.19 27.23
N ALA A 4 70.90 17.41 27.07
CA ALA A 4 69.76 16.70 27.70
C ALA A 4 68.47 17.44 27.24
N LEU A 5 67.60 16.97 26.34
CA LEU A 5 67.04 15.65 26.01
C LEU A 5 66.21 15.06 27.16
N LEU A 6 64.91 15.40 27.17
CA LEU A 6 63.78 14.75 27.85
C LEU A 6 62.50 15.39 27.26
N LEU A 7 61.96 14.97 26.11
CA LEU A 7 61.16 13.75 25.92
C LEU A 7 60.04 13.61 26.97
N SER A 8 59.14 14.60 27.00
CA SER A 8 57.82 14.45 27.62
C SER A 8 56.97 13.52 26.76
N LEU A 9 56.99 12.26 27.16
CA LEU A 9 56.24 11.12 26.66
C LEU A 9 54.74 11.46 26.56
N THR A 10 54.26 11.67 25.32
CA THR A 10 52.83 11.69 25.00
C THR A 10 52.26 10.30 25.25
N VAL A 11 51.63 10.09 26.39
CA VAL A 11 50.75 8.94 26.62
C VAL A 11 49.50 9.18 25.78
N ALA A 12 49.57 8.80 24.51
CA ALA A 12 48.38 8.58 23.71
C ALA A 12 47.63 7.42 24.37
N LEU A 13 46.58 7.75 25.12
CA LEU A 13 45.54 6.82 25.51
C LEU A 13 44.99 6.22 24.21
N ALA A 14 45.55 5.09 23.80
CA ALA A 14 44.93 4.20 22.85
C ALA A 14 43.66 3.67 23.52
N VAL A 15 42.58 4.46 23.42
CA VAL A 15 41.24 3.95 23.62
C VAL A 15 41.12 2.83 22.59
N PRO A 16 40.90 1.57 22.99
CA PRO A 16 40.56 0.55 22.02
C PRO A 16 39.33 1.08 21.29
N ALA A 17 39.46 1.32 19.98
CA ALA A 17 38.32 1.53 19.12
C ALA A 17 37.51 0.23 19.20
N PHE A 18 36.64 0.12 20.19
CA PHE A 18 35.47 -0.73 20.09
C PHE A 18 34.90 -0.39 18.73
N ALA A 19 34.92 -1.37 17.82
CA ALA A 19 34.30 -1.24 16.53
C ALA A 19 32.82 -0.94 16.81
N GLN A 20 32.52 0.36 16.93
CA GLN A 20 31.16 0.84 17.01
C GLN A 20 30.56 0.36 15.72
N ASP A 21 29.61 -0.56 15.84
CA ASP A 21 28.85 -1.06 14.71
C ASP A 21 28.35 0.17 13.95
N PRO A 22 28.85 0.46 12.74
CA PRO A 22 28.52 1.68 12.01
C PRO A 22 27.01 1.78 11.75
N LEU A 23 26.32 0.64 11.75
CA LEU A 23 24.87 0.52 11.66
C LEU A 23 24.14 1.07 12.90
N LYS A 24 24.81 1.15 14.06
CA LYS A 24 24.28 1.69 15.32
C LYS A 24 24.81 3.09 15.63
N SER A 25 25.44 3.74 14.66
CA SER A 25 25.90 5.11 14.81
C SER A 25 24.71 6.08 14.76
N GLY A 26 24.70 7.11 15.61
CA GLY A 26 23.64 8.13 15.57
C GLY A 26 23.55 8.87 14.23
N SER A 27 24.65 8.89 13.45
CA SER A 27 24.65 9.39 12.07
C SER A 27 23.87 8.50 11.11
N CYS A 28 23.88 7.18 11.29
CA CYS A 28 23.09 6.25 10.48
C CYS A 28 21.59 6.42 10.80
N ASP A 29 21.23 6.45 12.08
CA ASP A 29 19.85 6.62 12.53
C ASP A 29 19.23 7.93 11.99
N GLN A 30 19.95 9.04 12.12
CA GLN A 30 19.49 10.34 11.63
C GLN A 30 19.21 10.34 10.11
N ARG A 31 20.03 9.63 9.33
CA ARG A 31 19.86 9.55 7.87
C ARG A 31 18.70 8.63 7.48
N LEU A 32 18.47 7.56 8.23
CA LEU A 32 17.33 6.68 8.04
C LEU A 32 16.02 7.38 8.38
N ASP A 33 15.97 8.16 9.46
CA ASP A 33 14.79 8.96 9.83
C ASP A 33 14.44 9.99 8.75
N ALA A 34 15.44 10.70 8.23
CA ALA A 34 15.24 11.65 7.13
C ALA A 34 14.73 10.98 5.85
N LEU A 35 15.26 9.79 5.52
CA LEU A 35 14.79 8.98 4.39
C LEU A 35 13.35 8.50 4.60
N GLN A 36 13.01 8.05 5.81
CA GLN A 36 11.68 7.57 6.16
C GLN A 36 10.64 8.69 6.09
N ALA A 37 10.96 9.87 6.64
CA ALA A 37 10.11 11.06 6.55
C ALA A 37 9.83 11.45 5.08
N ALA A 38 10.85 11.40 4.21
CA ALA A 38 10.70 11.70 2.79
C ALA A 38 9.82 10.68 2.04
N ARG A 39 9.86 9.40 2.42
CA ARG A 39 8.98 8.35 1.85
C ARG A 39 7.53 8.57 2.24
N ILE A 40 7.27 8.93 3.50
CA ILE A 40 5.91 9.19 4.01
C ILE A 40 5.28 10.41 3.30
N ALA A 41 6.08 11.41 2.91
CA ALA A 41 5.60 12.61 2.21
C ALA A 41 5.14 12.38 0.74
N GLY A 42 5.50 11.26 0.10
CA GLY A 42 4.71 10.63 -0.98
C GLY A 42 4.39 11.37 -2.30
N THR A 43 5.28 12.16 -2.91
CA THR A 43 5.07 12.75 -4.27
C THR A 43 6.08 12.23 -5.31
N GLN A 44 5.73 12.23 -6.61
CA GLN A 44 6.68 11.83 -7.68
C GLN A 44 7.91 12.74 -7.77
N ALA A 45 7.77 14.04 -7.48
CA ALA A 45 8.89 14.98 -7.33
C ALA A 45 9.83 14.59 -6.17
N ASN A 46 9.40 13.72 -5.24
CA ASN A 46 10.24 13.17 -4.18
C ASN A 46 11.08 11.98 -4.64
N ALA A 47 10.91 11.41 -5.84
CA ALA A 47 11.66 10.23 -6.25
C ALA A 47 13.18 10.49 -6.30
N GLU A 48 13.60 11.57 -6.95
CA GLU A 48 15.01 11.98 -7.01
C GLU A 48 15.55 12.32 -5.61
N ARG A 49 14.75 13.05 -4.80
CA ARG A 49 15.09 13.38 -3.42
C ARG A 49 15.26 12.12 -2.55
N ILE A 50 14.40 11.12 -2.73
CA ILE A 50 14.47 9.84 -2.03
C ILE A 50 15.74 9.09 -2.45
N GLU A 51 16.13 9.11 -3.73
CA GLU A 51 17.38 8.49 -4.18
C GLU A 51 18.63 9.17 -3.60
N VAL A 52 18.63 10.50 -3.50
CA VAL A 52 19.70 11.24 -2.79
C VAL A 52 19.76 10.80 -1.32
N LEU A 53 18.64 10.73 -0.62
CA LEU A 53 18.58 10.30 0.78
C LEU A 53 18.99 8.83 0.96
N ARG A 54 18.67 7.95 0.01
CA ARG A 54 19.11 6.55 0.00
C ARG A 54 20.63 6.45 -0.08
N ARG A 55 21.26 7.20 -0.99
CA ARG A 55 22.73 7.24 -1.11
C ARG A 55 23.38 7.76 0.16
N GLN A 56 22.87 8.84 0.74
CA GLN A 56 23.38 9.40 1.99
C GLN A 56 23.25 8.43 3.18
N ALA A 57 22.11 7.73 3.30
CA ALA A 57 21.92 6.72 4.32
C ALA A 57 22.87 5.52 4.11
N ALA A 58 23.05 5.06 2.87
CA ALA A 58 23.98 3.98 2.56
C ALA A 58 25.43 4.34 2.91
N GLN A 59 25.88 5.55 2.55
CA GLN A 59 27.22 6.05 2.91
C GLN A 59 27.42 6.10 4.43
N ALA A 60 26.43 6.60 5.17
CA ALA A 60 26.53 6.75 6.62
C ALA A 60 26.46 5.40 7.38
N CYS A 61 25.64 4.46 6.92
CA CYS A 61 25.38 3.20 7.62
C CYS A 61 26.34 2.07 7.21
N LEU A 62 26.66 1.96 5.92
CA LEU A 62 27.39 0.81 5.37
C LEU A 62 28.85 1.16 5.01
N GLY A 63 29.20 2.44 4.98
CA GLY A 63 30.47 2.90 4.44
C GLY A 63 30.54 2.80 2.91
N GLY A 64 31.50 3.49 2.30
CA GLY A 64 31.69 3.56 0.83
C GLY A 64 31.07 4.81 0.18
N THR A 65 31.05 4.88 -1.14
CA THR A 65 30.63 6.09 -1.90
C THR A 65 29.12 6.17 -2.12
N GLY A 66 28.33 5.20 -1.67
CA GLY A 66 26.88 5.16 -1.93
C GLY A 66 26.51 4.77 -3.36
N ASP A 67 27.49 4.47 -4.21
CA ASP A 67 27.30 4.07 -5.61
C ASP A 67 27.22 2.55 -5.77
N ALA A 68 26.57 1.88 -4.82
CA ALA A 68 26.35 0.44 -4.89
C ALA A 68 25.44 0.11 -6.08
N THR A 69 26.05 -0.15 -7.23
CA THR A 69 25.35 -0.57 -8.44
C THR A 69 25.11 -2.06 -8.32
N ARG A 70 23.84 -2.47 -8.35
CA ARG A 70 23.48 -3.89 -8.41
C ARG A 70 24.15 -4.49 -9.66
N PRO A 71 24.98 -5.54 -9.54
CA PRO A 71 25.49 -6.22 -10.70
C PRO A 71 24.30 -6.71 -11.54
N SER A 72 24.33 -6.41 -12.84
CA SER A 72 23.32 -6.94 -13.76
C SER A 72 23.27 -8.46 -13.62
N PRO A 73 22.08 -9.07 -13.50
CA PRO A 73 21.99 -10.52 -13.41
C PRO A 73 22.63 -11.13 -14.65
N SER A 74 23.72 -11.88 -14.45
CA SER A 74 24.27 -12.70 -15.52
C SER A 74 23.30 -13.83 -15.78
N VAL A 75 22.90 -14.00 -17.05
CA VAL A 75 22.06 -15.12 -17.47
C VAL A 75 22.89 -16.40 -17.24
N ARG A 76 22.59 -17.11 -16.16
CA ARG A 76 23.10 -18.46 -15.91
C ARG A 76 22.11 -19.48 -16.46
N ALA A 77 22.63 -20.54 -17.07
CA ALA A 77 21.83 -21.69 -17.43
C ALA A 77 21.12 -22.24 -16.17
N PRO A 78 19.84 -22.64 -16.27
CA PRO A 78 19.13 -23.23 -15.14
C PRO A 78 19.87 -24.45 -14.60
N ILE A 79 20.08 -24.50 -13.29
CA ILE A 79 20.62 -25.70 -12.62
C ILE A 79 19.45 -26.67 -12.46
N ALA A 80 19.55 -27.85 -13.07
CA ALA A 80 18.60 -28.94 -12.85
C ALA A 80 18.80 -29.50 -11.44
N VAL A 81 17.90 -29.13 -10.52
CA VAL A 81 17.87 -29.70 -9.17
C VAL A 81 16.92 -30.90 -9.18
N PRO A 82 17.37 -32.12 -8.81
CA PRO A 82 16.48 -33.27 -8.71
C PRO A 82 15.39 -33.00 -7.66
N PRO A 83 14.13 -33.39 -7.91
CA PRO A 83 13.05 -33.14 -6.97
C PRO A 83 13.32 -33.90 -5.67
N THR A 84 13.38 -33.17 -4.56
CA THR A 84 13.48 -33.77 -3.24
C THR A 84 12.13 -34.41 -2.91
N ALA A 85 12.10 -35.75 -2.81
CA ALA A 85 10.91 -36.48 -2.38
C ALA A 85 10.64 -36.18 -0.90
N THR A 86 9.86 -35.13 -0.65
CA THR A 86 9.37 -34.81 0.68
C THR A 86 7.99 -35.42 0.78
N ALA A 87 7.78 -36.35 1.72
CA ALA A 87 6.45 -36.85 2.01
C ALA A 87 5.62 -35.70 2.56
N VAL A 88 4.82 -35.07 1.70
CA VAL A 88 3.92 -33.99 2.07
C VAL A 88 2.76 -34.62 2.85
N PRO A 89 2.58 -34.31 4.15
CA PRO A 89 1.37 -34.71 4.85
C PRO A 89 0.16 -34.09 4.13
N PRO A 90 -0.99 -34.79 4.09
CA PRO A 90 -2.17 -34.29 3.39
C PRO A 90 -2.53 -32.88 3.91
N PRO A 91 -2.90 -31.96 3.02
CA PRO A 91 -3.25 -30.61 3.42
C PRO A 91 -4.40 -30.65 4.42
N SER A 92 -4.21 -30.02 5.57
CA SER A 92 -5.30 -29.76 6.51
C SER A 92 -6.33 -28.90 5.79
N GLN A 93 -7.56 -29.38 5.65
CA GLN A 93 -8.63 -28.58 5.04
C GLN A 93 -8.81 -27.29 5.84
N PRO A 94 -8.74 -26.11 5.19
CA PRO A 94 -9.05 -24.86 5.86
C PRO A 94 -10.52 -24.90 6.30
N PRO A 95 -10.85 -24.34 7.49
CA PRO A 95 -12.24 -24.23 7.90
C PRO A 95 -13.03 -23.46 6.84
N LEU A 96 -14.19 -23.99 6.47
CA LEU A 96 -15.12 -23.31 5.57
C LEU A 96 -15.51 -21.97 6.19
N MET A 97 -15.03 -20.88 5.62
CA MET A 97 -15.50 -19.55 5.99
C MET A 97 -16.95 -19.43 5.53
N VAL A 98 -17.87 -19.30 6.48
CA VAL A 98 -19.27 -18.99 6.19
C VAL A 98 -19.31 -17.56 5.67
N SER A 99 -19.62 -17.38 4.38
CA SER A 99 -19.88 -16.05 3.83
C SER A 99 -21.04 -15.41 4.60
N PRO A 100 -20.94 -14.11 4.97
CA PRO A 100 -22.07 -13.41 5.53
C PRO A 100 -23.24 -13.45 4.54
N PRO A 101 -24.49 -13.54 5.03
CA PRO A 101 -25.65 -13.54 4.15
C PRO A 101 -25.66 -12.24 3.33
N THR A 102 -25.87 -12.37 2.01
CA THR A 102 -26.05 -11.23 1.12
C THR A 102 -27.29 -10.46 1.58
N VAL A 103 -27.09 -9.24 2.06
CA VAL A 103 -28.20 -8.32 2.37
C VAL A 103 -28.75 -7.79 1.06
N ALA A 104 -29.98 -8.20 0.71
CA ALA A 104 -30.70 -7.61 -0.40
C ALA A 104 -31.22 -6.23 0.02
N ILE A 105 -30.61 -5.17 -0.49
CA ILE A 105 -31.14 -3.81 -0.33
C ILE A 105 -32.25 -3.63 -1.36
N GLU A 106 -33.49 -3.51 -0.89
CA GLU A 106 -34.62 -3.18 -1.74
C GLU A 106 -34.42 -1.76 -2.30
N ARG A 107 -34.38 -1.66 -3.63
CA ARG A 107 -34.24 -0.39 -4.34
C ARG A 107 -35.62 0.08 -4.77
N PRO A 108 -36.02 1.32 -4.45
CA PRO A 108 -37.28 1.87 -4.92
C PRO A 108 -37.36 1.83 -6.45
N PRO A 109 -38.53 1.52 -7.02
CA PRO A 109 -38.71 1.56 -8.46
C PRO A 109 -38.46 2.97 -9.01
N VAL A 110 -37.76 3.05 -10.13
CA VAL A 110 -37.50 4.30 -10.85
C VAL A 110 -38.27 4.34 -12.16
N LEU A 111 -38.77 5.50 -12.54
CA LEU A 111 -39.44 5.73 -13.81
C LEU A 111 -38.41 5.65 -14.94
N THR A 112 -38.68 4.81 -15.94
CA THR A 112 -37.77 4.53 -17.05
C THR A 112 -38.20 5.25 -18.33
N THR A 113 -39.44 5.02 -18.78
CA THR A 113 -40.00 5.62 -20.01
C THR A 113 -41.41 6.12 -19.75
N CYS A 114 -41.74 7.31 -20.27
CA CYS A 114 -43.08 7.89 -20.13
C CYS A 114 -43.69 8.19 -21.49
N ASP A 115 -44.97 7.89 -21.63
CA ASP A 115 -45.80 8.20 -22.78
C ASP A 115 -47.01 9.08 -22.37
N ALA A 116 -47.91 9.35 -23.31
CA ALA A 116 -49.11 10.15 -23.05
C ALA A 116 -50.08 9.50 -22.04
N GLY A 117 -50.06 8.16 -21.94
CA GLY A 117 -50.93 7.39 -21.05
C GLY A 117 -50.34 7.09 -19.68
N GLY A 118 -49.02 7.20 -19.49
CA GLY A 118 -48.39 6.86 -18.22
C GLY A 118 -46.87 6.77 -18.27
N CYS A 119 -46.30 6.13 -17.26
CA CYS A 119 -44.87 5.82 -17.19
C CYS A 119 -44.66 4.35 -16.85
N TRP A 120 -43.54 3.80 -17.26
CA TRP A 120 -43.05 2.48 -16.87
C TRP A 120 -42.03 2.63 -15.75
N ASP A 121 -42.07 1.74 -14.77
CA ASP A 121 -41.04 1.65 -13.73
C ASP A 121 -39.91 0.67 -14.12
N SER A 122 -38.86 0.60 -13.29
CA SER A 122 -37.72 -0.31 -13.47
C SER A 122 -38.06 -1.79 -13.25
N ASN A 123 -39.23 -2.07 -12.70
CA ASN A 123 -39.75 -3.43 -12.47
C ASN A 123 -40.65 -3.89 -13.64
N GLY A 124 -40.88 -3.03 -14.65
CA GLY A 124 -41.76 -3.32 -15.78
C GLY A 124 -43.24 -3.09 -15.48
N THR A 125 -43.58 -2.39 -14.39
CA THR A 125 -44.97 -2.03 -14.06
C THR A 125 -45.37 -0.78 -14.84
N ARG A 126 -46.55 -0.83 -15.47
CA ARG A 126 -47.17 0.34 -16.09
C ARG A 126 -47.94 1.15 -15.06
N LEU A 127 -47.59 2.41 -14.92
CA LEU A 127 -48.23 3.39 -14.05
C LEU A 127 -49.04 4.36 -14.91
N ASN A 128 -50.37 4.31 -14.81
CA ASN A 128 -51.26 5.13 -15.61
C ASN A 128 -51.31 6.57 -15.08
N ARG A 129 -51.44 7.54 -15.97
CA ARG A 129 -51.58 8.95 -15.59
C ARG A 129 -53.00 9.23 -15.06
N ALA A 130 -53.10 9.77 -13.87
CA ALA A 130 -54.34 10.22 -13.23
C ALA A 130 -54.19 11.68 -12.80
N GLY A 131 -54.36 12.61 -13.76
CA GLY A 131 -54.06 14.03 -13.55
C GLY A 131 -52.56 14.26 -13.35
N PRO A 132 -52.13 14.95 -12.28
CA PRO A 132 -50.70 15.13 -11.97
C PRO A 132 -50.07 13.90 -11.28
N LEU A 133 -50.86 12.87 -10.96
CA LEU A 133 -50.42 11.70 -10.21
C LEU A 133 -50.31 10.47 -11.12
N LEU A 134 -49.58 9.46 -10.63
CA LEU A 134 -49.46 8.16 -11.27
C LEU A 134 -50.27 7.12 -10.48
N MET A 135 -50.88 6.18 -11.19
CA MET A 135 -51.70 5.11 -10.63
C MET A 135 -51.13 3.76 -11.05
N GLY A 136 -50.65 3.01 -10.08
CA GLY A 136 -50.17 1.63 -10.25
C GLY A 136 -51.24 0.60 -9.87
N PRO A 137 -50.88 -0.69 -9.87
CA PRO A 137 -51.79 -1.79 -9.53
C PRO A 137 -52.35 -1.70 -8.10
N GLY A 138 -51.56 -1.19 -7.15
CA GLY A 138 -51.98 -1.00 -5.75
C GLY A 138 -52.74 0.30 -5.48
N GLY A 139 -52.82 1.21 -6.46
CA GLY A 139 -53.50 2.50 -6.33
C GLY A 139 -52.62 3.69 -6.68
N MET A 140 -52.88 4.82 -6.01
CA MET A 140 -52.18 6.08 -6.28
C MET A 140 -50.75 6.03 -5.76
N CYS A 141 -49.80 6.36 -6.63
CA CYS A 141 -48.38 6.40 -6.30
C CYS A 141 -47.91 7.83 -6.06
N THR A 142 -46.92 7.97 -5.17
CA THR A 142 -46.22 9.22 -4.91
C THR A 142 -44.90 9.23 -5.68
N THR A 143 -44.58 10.36 -6.32
CA THR A 143 -43.36 10.51 -7.11
C THR A 143 -42.42 11.53 -6.47
N VAL A 144 -41.15 11.15 -6.33
CA VAL A 144 -40.08 12.03 -5.83
C VAL A 144 -38.91 11.95 -6.82
N GLY A 145 -38.76 12.99 -7.64
CA GLY A 145 -37.82 12.98 -8.75
C GLY A 145 -38.17 11.88 -9.77
N THR A 146 -37.27 10.93 -9.96
CA THR A 146 -37.48 9.75 -10.83
C THR A 146 -37.94 8.52 -10.06
N THR A 147 -38.03 8.56 -8.73
CA THR A 147 -38.49 7.43 -7.92
C THR A 147 -40.00 7.49 -7.73
N VAL A 148 -40.62 6.32 -7.63
CA VAL A 148 -42.06 6.17 -7.39
C VAL A 148 -42.30 5.22 -6.24
N HIS A 149 -43.25 5.57 -5.38
CA HIS A 149 -43.69 4.74 -4.26
C HIS A 149 -45.20 4.53 -4.34
N CYS A 150 -45.59 3.28 -4.55
CA CYS A 150 -46.98 2.84 -4.64
C CYS A 150 -47.33 2.01 -3.40
N PRO A 151 -48.58 2.09 -2.90
CA PRO A 151 -49.06 1.23 -1.82
C PRO A 151 -49.18 -0.24 -2.25
#